data_AF-A0A149PXJ1-F1
#
_entry.id   AF-A0A149PXJ1-F1
#
_cell.length_a   1.000
_cell.length_b   1.000
_cell.length_c   1.000
_cell.angle_alpha   90.00
_cell.angle_beta   90.00
_cell.angle_gamma   90.00
#
_symmetry.space_group_name_H-M   'P 1'
#
loop_
_entity.id
_entity.type
_entity.pdbx_description
1 polymer ?
#
loop_
_entity_poly.entity_id
_entity_poly.type
_entity_poly.pdbx_seq_one_letter_code
_entity_poly.pdbx_strand_id
1 'polypeptide(L)'
;MGLCQKDAKSLFLESNKTKLCTPPRGLYTESIFQQIHGFGEYGFPESHAASFALLVYASSRLKCHEPEAFLAAMLNSMPLGFYSASQLIQDAQRHGVKVLPADVTISNWDSVLERHDSQSRPAVRLGLSLLKGMKDGAAERIEAARAVRQFASVSELAKRAQLDRKDLHVLAAANSLSSLAGNRREALWTSVAAVPDRDILADARVDDETPVLGAPSEGEDIVADYNSMSLTLGRHPLSLLRPALLEQRLMPAATLMTYRNG
;
A
#
# COMPACT_ATOMS: atom_id res chain seq x y z
N MET A 1 -33.91 -9.94 -36.70
CA MET A 1 -33.63 -10.97 -35.67
C MET A 1 -34.54 -12.20 -35.70
N GLY A 2 -35.83 -12.09 -36.06
CA GLY A 2 -36.78 -13.23 -35.96
C GLY A 2 -36.69 -14.37 -37.00
N LEU A 3 -35.98 -14.21 -38.12
CA LEU A 3 -35.80 -15.27 -39.14
C LEU A 3 -34.72 -16.29 -38.75
N CYS A 4 -33.55 -15.82 -38.30
CA CYS A 4 -32.43 -16.67 -37.87
C CYS A 4 -32.74 -17.55 -36.64
N GLN A 5 -33.61 -17.07 -35.73
CA GLN A 5 -34.05 -17.83 -34.55
C GLN A 5 -35.01 -18.98 -34.88
N LYS A 6 -35.87 -18.82 -35.90
CA LYS A 6 -36.81 -19.88 -36.32
C LYS A 6 -36.05 -21.06 -36.94
N ASP A 7 -34.98 -20.77 -37.69
CA ASP A 7 -34.13 -21.79 -38.30
C ASP A 7 -33.26 -22.52 -37.26
N ALA A 8 -32.74 -21.83 -36.25
CA ALA A 8 -31.97 -22.48 -35.17
C ALA A 8 -32.83 -23.41 -34.31
N LYS A 9 -34.09 -23.02 -34.02
CA LYS A 9 -35.03 -23.85 -33.24
C LYS A 9 -35.42 -25.13 -33.98
N SER A 10 -35.77 -25.03 -35.26
CA SER A 10 -36.15 -26.19 -36.07
C SER A 10 -34.99 -27.18 -36.21
N LEU A 11 -33.78 -26.69 -36.51
CA LEU A 11 -32.56 -27.50 -36.63
C LEU A 11 -32.20 -28.21 -35.32
N PHE A 12 -32.31 -27.51 -34.18
CA PHE A 12 -32.04 -28.10 -32.86
C PHE A 12 -33.04 -29.20 -32.51
N LEU A 13 -34.34 -28.95 -32.73
CA LEU A 13 -35.38 -29.95 -32.45
C LEU A 13 -35.26 -31.16 -33.38
N GLU A 14 -34.97 -30.95 -34.66
CA GLU A 14 -34.84 -32.02 -35.66
C GLU A 14 -33.61 -32.90 -35.42
N SER A 15 -32.47 -32.32 -35.07
CA SER A 15 -31.23 -33.05 -34.75
C SER A 15 -31.34 -33.91 -33.48
N ASN A 16 -32.26 -33.57 -32.57
CA ASN A 16 -32.48 -34.31 -31.33
C ASN A 16 -33.61 -35.34 -31.40
N LYS A 17 -34.36 -35.41 -32.51
CA LYS A 17 -35.42 -36.42 -32.72
C LYS A 17 -34.87 -37.85 -32.66
N THR A 18 -33.68 -38.11 -33.16
CA THR A 18 -33.11 -39.48 -33.22
C THR A 18 -32.46 -39.95 -31.92
N LYS A 19 -32.00 -39.03 -31.05
CA LYS A 19 -31.30 -39.37 -29.79
C LYS A 19 -32.24 -39.49 -28.57
N LEU A 20 -33.43 -38.91 -28.61
CA LEU A 20 -34.30 -38.74 -27.43
C LEU A 20 -35.73 -39.28 -27.61
N CYS A 21 -35.96 -40.16 -28.59
CA CYS A 21 -37.28 -40.59 -29.05
C CYS A 21 -38.00 -41.58 -28.11
N THR A 22 -38.57 -41.09 -27.00
CA THR A 22 -39.72 -41.70 -26.30
C THR A 22 -40.51 -40.60 -25.58
N PRO A 23 -41.86 -40.54 -25.69
CA PRO A 23 -42.66 -39.56 -24.95
C PRO A 23 -42.51 -39.82 -23.44
N PRO A 24 -42.19 -38.82 -22.58
CA PRO A 24 -42.52 -37.39 -22.66
C PRO A 24 -41.35 -36.44 -23.06
N ARG A 25 -40.38 -36.91 -23.86
CA ARG A 25 -39.12 -36.18 -24.10
C ARG A 25 -39.18 -35.02 -25.11
N GLY A 26 -40.25 -34.90 -25.92
CA GLY A 26 -40.40 -33.80 -26.90
C GLY A 26 -40.64 -32.42 -26.28
N LEU A 27 -41.54 -32.34 -25.29
CA LEU A 27 -41.77 -31.12 -24.49
C LEU A 27 -40.52 -30.71 -23.72
N TYR A 28 -39.71 -31.70 -23.32
CA TYR A 28 -38.45 -31.48 -22.61
C TYR A 28 -37.41 -30.80 -23.51
N THR A 29 -37.22 -31.24 -24.75
CA THR A 29 -36.28 -30.59 -25.69
C THR A 29 -36.67 -29.15 -26.01
N GLU A 30 -37.98 -28.87 -26.15
CA GLU A 30 -38.47 -27.51 -26.38
C GLU A 30 -38.28 -26.62 -25.13
N SER A 31 -38.45 -27.17 -23.93
CA SER A 31 -38.15 -26.47 -22.68
C SER A 31 -36.66 -26.13 -22.54
N ILE A 32 -35.75 -27.04 -22.92
CA ILE A 32 -34.30 -26.78 -22.93
C ILE A 32 -33.95 -25.66 -23.91
N PHE A 33 -34.53 -25.67 -25.11
CA PHE A 33 -34.27 -24.61 -26.09
C PHE A 33 -34.70 -23.23 -25.55
N GLN A 34 -35.85 -23.15 -24.89
CA GLN A 34 -36.30 -21.90 -24.25
C GLN A 34 -35.40 -21.47 -23.09
N GLN A 35 -34.86 -22.41 -22.32
CA GLN A 35 -33.86 -22.10 -21.29
C GLN A 35 -32.57 -21.56 -21.91
N ILE A 36 -32.02 -22.21 -22.94
CA ILE A 36 -30.80 -21.74 -23.65
C ILE A 36 -31.03 -20.34 -24.22
N HIS A 37 -32.20 -20.09 -24.79
CA HIS A 37 -32.58 -18.77 -25.31
C HIS A 37 -32.63 -17.72 -24.19
N GLY A 38 -33.27 -18.02 -23.06
CA GLY A 38 -33.32 -17.14 -21.89
C GLY A 38 -31.95 -16.85 -21.26
N PHE A 39 -31.01 -17.81 -21.29
CA PHE A 39 -29.64 -17.61 -20.82
C PHE A 39 -28.72 -16.92 -21.83
N GLY A 40 -29.11 -16.89 -23.11
CA GLY A 40 -28.29 -16.31 -24.19
C GLY A 40 -27.96 -14.83 -23.99
N GLU A 41 -28.83 -14.08 -23.30
CA GLU A 41 -28.61 -12.66 -22.98
C GLU A 41 -27.63 -12.42 -21.82
N TYR A 42 -27.36 -13.44 -21.00
CA TYR A 42 -26.42 -13.39 -19.86
C TYR A 42 -25.20 -14.28 -20.04
N GLY A 43 -25.03 -14.89 -21.23
CA GLY A 43 -23.90 -15.76 -21.54
C GLY A 43 -22.58 -14.99 -21.51
N PHE A 44 -21.59 -15.51 -20.79
CA PHE A 44 -20.25 -14.92 -20.70
C PHE A 44 -19.21 -15.78 -21.42
N PRO A 45 -18.25 -15.20 -22.16
CA PRO A 45 -17.21 -15.98 -22.84
C PRO A 45 -16.32 -16.73 -21.84
N GLU A 46 -16.40 -18.06 -21.83
CA GLU A 46 -15.66 -18.91 -20.90
C GLU A 46 -14.15 -18.70 -21.00
N SER A 47 -13.60 -18.58 -22.21
CA SER A 47 -12.16 -18.36 -22.41
C SER A 47 -11.65 -17.05 -21.80
N HIS A 48 -12.47 -16.01 -21.81
CA HIS A 48 -12.16 -14.73 -21.18
C HIS A 48 -12.30 -14.81 -19.66
N ALA A 49 -13.35 -15.46 -19.15
CA ALA A 49 -13.51 -15.67 -17.71
C ALA A 49 -12.34 -16.49 -17.13
N ALA A 50 -11.95 -17.57 -17.81
CA ALA A 50 -10.90 -18.46 -17.36
C ALA A 50 -9.53 -17.76 -17.28
N SER A 51 -9.19 -16.91 -18.26
CA SER A 51 -7.93 -16.17 -18.25
C SER A 51 -7.84 -15.18 -17.10
N PHE A 52 -8.92 -14.44 -16.81
CA PHE A 52 -8.97 -13.54 -15.65
C PHE A 52 -9.01 -14.31 -14.32
N ALA A 53 -9.73 -15.42 -14.24
CA ALA A 53 -9.80 -16.26 -13.05
C ALA A 53 -8.41 -16.76 -12.62
N LEU A 54 -7.54 -17.08 -13.59
CA LEU A 54 -6.16 -17.49 -13.31
C LEU A 54 -5.35 -16.36 -12.63
N LEU A 55 -5.49 -15.11 -13.08
CA LEU A 55 -4.83 -13.96 -12.47
C LEU A 55 -5.35 -13.71 -11.04
N VAL A 56 -6.67 -13.78 -10.85
CA VAL A 56 -7.31 -13.62 -9.53
C VAL A 56 -6.84 -14.71 -8.58
N TYR A 57 -6.79 -15.96 -9.03
CA TYR A 57 -6.32 -17.08 -8.23
C TYR A 57 -4.85 -16.94 -7.83
N ALA A 58 -3.97 -16.62 -8.79
CA ALA A 58 -2.56 -16.40 -8.52
C ALA A 58 -2.33 -15.27 -7.50
N SER A 59 -3.04 -14.14 -7.68
CA SER A 59 -2.95 -12.99 -6.77
C SER A 59 -3.49 -13.31 -5.38
N SER A 60 -4.61 -14.03 -5.30
CA SER A 60 -5.21 -14.46 -4.03
C SER A 60 -4.33 -15.45 -3.29
N ARG A 61 -3.67 -16.37 -4.01
CA ARG A 61 -2.67 -17.29 -3.44
C ARG A 61 -1.50 -16.51 -2.84
N LEU A 62 -0.96 -15.52 -3.55
CA LEU A 62 0.11 -14.67 -3.02
C LEU A 62 -0.34 -13.89 -1.79
N LYS A 63 -1.52 -13.26 -1.83
CA LYS A 63 -2.08 -12.55 -0.67
C LYS A 63 -2.28 -13.47 0.54
N CYS A 64 -2.68 -14.72 0.32
CA CYS A 64 -2.93 -15.69 1.40
C CYS A 64 -1.63 -16.23 2.03
N HIS A 65 -0.65 -16.62 1.21
CA HIS A 65 0.53 -17.33 1.68
C HIS A 65 1.76 -16.42 1.89
N GLU A 66 1.88 -15.38 1.07
CA GLU A 66 2.99 -14.42 1.07
C GLU A 66 2.50 -12.95 1.15
N PRO A 67 1.65 -12.58 2.14
CA PRO A 67 1.07 -11.25 2.27
C PRO A 67 2.09 -10.11 2.30
N GLU A 68 3.29 -10.32 2.86
CA GLU A 68 4.33 -9.28 2.92
C GLU A 68 4.93 -8.99 1.54
N ALA A 69 5.21 -10.06 0.77
CA ALA A 69 5.68 -9.91 -0.61
C ALA A 69 4.59 -9.30 -1.49
N PHE A 70 3.33 -9.71 -1.28
CA PHE A 70 2.18 -9.13 -1.96
C PHE A 70 2.05 -7.63 -1.65
N LEU A 71 2.13 -7.22 -0.38
CA LEU A 71 2.09 -5.80 0.00
C LEU A 71 3.24 -5.02 -0.63
N ALA A 72 4.48 -5.49 -0.52
CA ALA A 72 5.65 -4.81 -1.07
C ALA A 72 5.51 -4.62 -2.60
N ALA A 73 5.09 -5.67 -3.32
CA ALA A 73 4.85 -5.60 -4.76
C ALA A 73 3.75 -4.58 -5.13
N MET A 74 2.66 -4.54 -4.35
CA MET A 74 1.57 -3.58 -4.57
C MET A 74 2.02 -2.14 -4.31
N LEU A 75 2.81 -1.89 -3.27
CA LEU A 75 3.37 -0.57 -2.96
C LEU A 75 4.33 -0.09 -4.06
N ASN A 76 5.15 -0.99 -4.60
CA ASN A 76 6.12 -0.67 -5.66
C ASN A 76 5.46 -0.58 -7.05
N SER A 77 4.19 -0.95 -7.17
CA SER A 77 3.41 -0.84 -8.42
C SER A 77 2.47 0.39 -8.42
N MET A 78 2.65 1.30 -7.45
CA MET A 78 1.84 2.51 -7.36
C MET A 78 2.11 3.48 -8.53
N PRO A 79 1.10 4.24 -9.01
CA PRO A 79 -0.28 4.30 -8.52
C PRO A 79 -1.21 3.22 -9.10
N LEU A 80 -2.08 2.63 -8.25
CA LEU A 80 -3.02 1.56 -8.64
C LEU A 80 -4.46 2.05 -8.91
N GLY A 81 -4.67 3.37 -8.98
CA GLY A 81 -5.96 4.02 -9.25
C GLY A 81 -6.93 4.01 -8.06
N PHE A 82 -7.37 2.84 -7.62
CA PHE A 82 -8.44 2.69 -6.62
C PHE A 82 -7.96 2.53 -5.17
N TYR A 83 -6.71 2.10 -4.98
CA TYR A 83 -6.16 1.81 -3.65
C TYR A 83 -5.01 2.77 -3.33
N SER A 84 -5.15 3.50 -2.22
CA SER A 84 -4.04 4.27 -1.64
C SER A 84 -3.06 3.35 -0.91
N ALA A 85 -1.79 3.77 -0.81
CA ALA A 85 -0.77 3.06 -0.02
C ALA A 85 -1.24 2.85 1.44
N SER A 86 -1.90 3.87 2.02
CA SER A 86 -2.49 3.79 3.36
C SER A 86 -3.51 2.65 3.51
N GLN A 87 -4.40 2.47 2.54
CA GLN A 87 -5.38 1.37 2.56
C GLN A 87 -4.71 0.01 2.48
N LEU A 88 -3.72 -0.15 1.60
CA LEU A 88 -2.97 -1.41 1.44
C LEU A 88 -2.22 -1.78 2.72
N ILE A 89 -1.53 -0.81 3.33
CA ILE A 89 -0.79 -1.01 4.58
C ILE A 89 -1.73 -1.36 5.72
N GLN A 90 -2.84 -0.62 5.88
CA GLN A 90 -3.83 -0.91 6.92
C GLN A 90 -4.48 -2.28 6.76
N ASP A 91 -4.80 -2.69 5.53
CA ASP A 91 -5.32 -4.04 5.25
C ASP A 91 -4.30 -5.09 5.67
N ALA A 92 -3.05 -4.96 5.23
CA ALA A 92 -1.99 -5.90 5.55
C ALA A 92 -1.72 -5.99 7.07
N GLN A 93 -1.67 -4.86 7.78
CA GLN A 93 -1.50 -4.83 9.23
C GLN A 93 -2.65 -5.53 9.98
N ARG A 94 -3.90 -5.36 9.53
CA ARG A 94 -5.06 -6.10 10.07
C ARG A 94 -4.96 -7.61 9.83
N HIS A 95 -4.22 -8.02 8.82
CA HIS A 95 -3.90 -9.42 8.51
C HIS A 95 -2.56 -9.89 9.10
N GLY A 96 -1.97 -9.14 10.05
CA GLY A 96 -0.80 -9.55 10.80
C GLY A 96 0.55 -9.24 10.14
N VAL A 97 0.57 -8.52 9.01
CA VAL A 97 1.83 -8.07 8.39
C VAL A 97 2.46 -6.96 9.23
N LYS A 98 3.71 -7.16 9.64
CA LYS A 98 4.51 -6.12 10.28
C LYS A 98 5.03 -5.16 9.22
N VAL A 99 4.76 -3.86 9.39
CA VAL A 99 5.23 -2.79 8.50
C VAL A 99 6.15 -1.87 9.29
N LEU A 100 7.31 -1.53 8.72
CA LEU A 100 8.34 -0.71 9.33
C LEU A 100 8.49 0.63 8.57
N PRO A 101 8.71 1.75 9.27
CA PRO A 101 8.77 3.08 8.65
C PRO A 101 9.96 3.21 7.70
N ALA A 102 9.93 4.17 6.80
CA ALA A 102 11.09 4.48 5.98
C ALA A 102 12.23 5.05 6.86
N ASP A 103 13.47 4.62 6.63
CA ASP A 103 14.64 5.06 7.39
C ASP A 103 15.84 5.20 6.45
N VAL A 104 16.49 6.35 6.40
CA VAL A 104 17.63 6.59 5.48
C VAL A 104 18.82 5.65 5.73
N THR A 105 18.93 5.10 6.93
CA THR A 105 20.00 4.16 7.29
C THR A 105 19.74 2.74 6.81
N ILE A 106 18.53 2.42 6.32
CA ILE A 106 18.13 1.05 5.95
C ILE A 106 17.33 1.01 4.63
N SER A 107 16.30 1.84 4.48
CA SER A 107 15.38 1.84 3.34
C SER A 107 16.05 2.16 2.02
N ASN A 108 15.57 1.51 0.96
CA ASN A 108 15.91 1.83 -0.43
C ASN A 108 14.82 2.73 -1.02
N TRP A 109 14.90 3.03 -2.32
CA TRP A 109 13.81 3.62 -3.09
C TRP A 109 12.51 2.82 -2.94
N ASP A 110 12.56 1.53 -3.25
CA ASP A 110 11.41 0.64 -3.19
C ASP A 110 11.18 0.06 -1.79
N SER A 111 9.93 -0.33 -1.50
CA SER A 111 9.59 -1.08 -0.29
C SER A 111 10.11 -2.51 -0.41
N VAL A 112 10.70 -3.03 0.67
CA VAL A 112 11.41 -4.32 0.67
C VAL A 112 11.01 -5.20 1.85
N LEU A 113 11.31 -6.49 1.73
CA LEU A 113 11.16 -7.45 2.83
C LEU A 113 12.39 -7.38 3.74
N GLU A 114 12.17 -7.11 5.02
CA GLU A 114 13.20 -7.05 6.05
C GLU A 114 13.07 -8.25 6.99
N ARG A 115 14.11 -9.10 7.01
CA ARG A 115 14.18 -10.26 7.91
C ARG A 115 15.06 -9.93 9.11
N HIS A 116 14.50 -10.03 10.31
CA HIS A 116 15.27 -9.91 11.56
C HIS A 116 15.78 -11.26 12.06
N ASP A 117 14.99 -12.32 11.87
CA ASP A 117 15.38 -13.69 12.21
C ASP A 117 15.00 -14.66 11.08
N SER A 118 15.81 -15.70 10.94
CA SER A 118 15.69 -16.80 9.98
C SER A 118 14.36 -17.56 10.08
N GLN A 119 13.78 -17.66 11.27
CA GLN A 119 12.55 -18.44 11.52
C GLN A 119 11.26 -17.61 11.46
N SER A 120 11.37 -16.28 11.48
CA SER A 120 10.22 -15.37 11.47
C SER A 120 9.79 -14.99 10.05
N ARG A 121 8.49 -14.68 9.89
CA ARG A 121 8.00 -13.99 8.69
C ARG A 121 8.70 -12.62 8.57
N PRO A 122 9.07 -12.17 7.37
CA PRO A 122 9.69 -10.85 7.19
C PRO A 122 8.71 -9.73 7.55
N ALA A 123 9.24 -8.56 7.90
CA ALA A 123 8.47 -7.32 7.90
C ALA A 123 8.55 -6.64 6.52
N VAL A 124 7.63 -5.73 6.23
CA VAL A 124 7.71 -4.85 5.06
C VAL A 124 8.30 -3.51 5.48
N ARG A 125 9.52 -3.20 5.03
CA ARG A 125 10.14 -1.89 5.18
C ARG A 125 9.63 -0.96 4.10
N LEU A 126 9.09 0.19 4.49
CA LEU A 126 8.67 1.20 3.53
C LEU A 126 9.87 1.80 2.78
N GLY A 127 9.69 1.95 1.47
CA GLY A 127 10.65 2.61 0.58
C GLY A 127 10.57 4.13 0.66
N LEU A 128 11.67 4.78 0.25
CA LEU A 128 11.76 6.24 0.16
C LEU A 128 10.87 6.81 -0.95
N SER A 129 10.43 5.99 -1.92
CA SER A 129 9.49 6.37 -2.98
C SER A 129 8.12 6.81 -2.47
N LEU A 130 7.74 6.41 -1.25
CA LEU A 130 6.47 6.80 -0.62
C LEU A 130 6.50 8.22 -0.02
N LEU A 131 7.66 8.86 0.03
CA LEU A 131 7.80 10.21 0.57
C LEU A 131 7.36 11.25 -0.47
N LYS A 132 6.39 12.09 -0.10
CA LYS A 132 5.88 13.16 -0.96
C LYS A 132 6.98 14.19 -1.22
N GLY A 133 7.31 14.38 -2.50
CA GLY A 133 8.29 15.35 -2.94
C GLY A 133 9.73 14.83 -2.95
N MET A 134 9.94 13.54 -2.66
CA MET A 134 11.23 12.88 -2.87
C MET A 134 11.59 12.92 -4.35
N LYS A 135 12.83 13.31 -4.67
CA LYS A 135 13.32 13.40 -6.05
C LYS A 135 13.92 12.09 -6.52
N ASP A 136 13.78 11.84 -7.81
CA ASP A 136 14.52 10.77 -8.49
C ASP A 136 16.04 10.96 -8.29
N GLY A 137 16.74 9.86 -8.04
CA GLY A 137 18.19 9.84 -7.80
C GLY A 137 18.63 10.27 -6.39
N ALA A 138 17.81 10.95 -5.58
CA ALA A 138 18.21 11.28 -4.19
C ALA A 138 18.37 10.02 -3.34
N ALA A 139 17.43 9.07 -3.45
CA ALA A 139 17.52 7.78 -2.78
C ALA A 139 18.73 6.97 -3.26
N GLU A 140 18.99 6.94 -4.57
CA GLU A 140 20.15 6.24 -5.14
C GLU A 140 21.48 6.78 -4.59
N ARG A 141 21.61 8.12 -4.45
CA ARG A 141 22.80 8.71 -3.83
C ARG A 141 22.92 8.36 -2.35
N ILE A 142 21.81 8.29 -1.62
CA ILE A 142 21.79 7.83 -0.22
C ILE A 142 22.24 6.37 -0.13
N GLU A 143 21.70 5.50 -0.99
CA GLU A 143 22.03 4.07 -1.05
C GLU A 143 23.51 3.86 -1.39
N ALA A 144 24.01 4.54 -2.43
CA ALA A 144 25.41 4.48 -2.85
C ALA A 144 26.35 4.98 -1.75
N ALA A 145 26.01 6.09 -1.09
CA ALA A 145 26.79 6.58 0.04
C ALA A 145 26.77 5.55 1.18
N ARG A 146 25.59 5.05 1.59
CA ARG A 146 25.43 4.09 2.68
C ARG A 146 26.21 2.79 2.45
N ALA A 147 26.30 2.32 1.21
CA ALA A 147 27.05 1.11 0.85
C ALA A 147 28.55 1.20 1.19
N VAL A 148 29.12 2.41 1.23
CA VAL A 148 30.52 2.62 1.63
C VAL A 148 30.69 2.48 3.16
N ARG A 149 29.82 3.14 3.93
CA ARG A 149 29.76 3.06 5.41
C ARG A 149 28.45 3.64 5.94
N GLN A 150 28.07 3.27 7.16
CA GLN A 150 26.93 3.88 7.86
C GLN A 150 27.12 5.39 8.08
N PHE A 151 26.02 6.14 8.22
CA PHE A 151 26.04 7.57 8.52
C PHE A 151 26.10 7.77 10.03
N ALA A 152 26.96 8.68 10.51
CA ALA A 152 27.01 9.04 11.92
C ALA A 152 26.10 10.24 12.28
N SER A 153 25.69 11.04 11.28
CA SER A 153 24.82 12.21 11.49
C SER A 153 24.10 12.64 10.21
N VAL A 154 23.10 13.52 10.36
CA VAL A 154 22.38 14.13 9.23
C VAL A 154 23.30 14.98 8.34
N SER A 155 24.24 15.72 8.92
CA SER A 155 25.22 16.52 8.14
C SER A 155 26.15 15.63 7.30
N GLU A 156 26.55 14.49 7.85
CA GLU A 156 27.37 13.53 7.11
C GLU A 156 26.60 12.89 5.95
N LEU A 157 25.33 12.51 6.19
CA LEU A 157 24.42 12.06 5.15
C LEU A 157 24.29 13.10 4.03
N ALA A 158 24.04 14.36 4.38
CA ALA A 158 23.88 15.45 3.43
C ALA A 158 25.12 15.63 2.53
N LYS A 159 26.32 15.65 3.14
CA LYS A 159 27.59 15.81 2.41
C LYS A 159 27.87 14.61 1.48
N ARG A 160 27.73 13.38 1.99
CA ARG A 160 28.09 12.16 1.24
C ARG A 160 27.10 11.81 0.13
N ALA A 161 25.80 11.98 0.39
CA ALA A 161 24.76 11.74 -0.60
C ALA A 161 24.45 12.98 -1.45
N GLN A 162 25.18 14.08 -1.26
CA GLN A 162 25.00 15.34 -2.00
C GLN A 162 23.52 15.78 -2.00
N LEU A 163 22.92 15.81 -0.81
CA LEU A 163 21.52 16.18 -0.63
C LEU A 163 21.40 17.69 -0.53
N ASP A 164 20.38 18.25 -1.18
CA ASP A 164 20.05 19.66 -1.02
C ASP A 164 19.09 19.88 0.16
N ARG A 165 18.80 21.16 0.44
CA ARG A 165 17.91 21.53 1.55
C ARG A 165 16.50 20.96 1.39
N LYS A 166 16.03 20.80 0.15
CA LYS A 166 14.70 20.25 -0.13
C LYS A 166 14.68 18.75 0.14
N ASP A 167 15.71 18.03 -0.28
CA ASP A 167 15.85 16.59 -0.02
C ASP A 167 15.84 16.32 1.50
N LEU A 168 16.66 17.04 2.26
CA LEU A 168 16.71 16.88 3.72
C LEU A 168 15.38 17.27 4.40
N HIS A 169 14.72 18.33 3.94
CA HIS A 169 13.42 18.71 4.47
C HIS A 169 12.36 17.61 4.23
N VAL A 170 12.34 16.98 3.06
CA VAL A 170 11.44 15.86 2.75
C VAL A 170 11.70 14.67 3.69
N LEU A 171 12.97 14.30 3.87
CA LEU A 171 13.36 13.19 4.76
C LEU A 171 13.00 13.48 6.24
N ALA A 172 13.30 14.69 6.72
CA ALA A 172 12.98 15.11 8.07
C ALA A 172 11.46 15.16 8.30
N ALA A 173 10.70 15.76 7.39
CA ALA A 173 9.24 15.83 7.48
C ALA A 173 8.59 14.44 7.51
N ALA A 174 9.13 13.49 6.75
CA ALA A 174 8.69 12.11 6.72
C ALA A 174 9.19 11.23 7.89
N ASN A 175 9.91 11.82 8.86
CA ASN A 175 10.49 11.11 10.01
C ASN A 175 11.48 9.99 9.64
N SER A 176 12.06 10.02 8.43
CA SER A 176 13.01 9.00 7.97
C SER A 176 14.44 9.22 8.47
N LEU A 177 14.68 10.31 9.21
CA LEU A 177 15.95 10.65 9.86
C LEU A 177 15.97 10.32 11.36
N SER A 178 14.92 9.70 11.91
CA SER A 178 14.79 9.42 13.35
C SER A 178 15.94 8.60 13.93
N SER A 179 16.54 7.69 13.15
CA SER A 179 17.73 6.92 13.54
C SER A 179 19.00 7.76 13.70
N LEU A 180 19.08 8.92 13.04
CA LEU A 180 20.23 9.83 13.09
C LEU A 180 20.02 11.04 14.01
N ALA A 181 18.78 11.49 14.17
CA ALA A 181 18.44 12.73 14.87
C ALA A 181 17.45 12.53 16.02
N GLY A 182 17.11 11.29 16.39
CA GLY A 182 16.23 10.97 17.52
C GLY A 182 14.75 11.19 17.21
N ASN A 183 14.32 12.44 16.98
CA ASN A 183 12.94 12.77 16.67
C ASN A 183 12.80 13.72 15.47
N ARG A 184 11.58 13.81 14.93
CA ARG A 184 11.26 14.63 13.76
C ARG A 184 11.60 16.12 13.95
N ARG A 185 11.43 16.67 15.15
CA ARG A 185 11.69 18.10 15.42
C ARG A 185 13.19 18.40 15.41
N GLU A 186 13.99 17.56 16.05
CA GLU A 186 15.46 17.60 16.00
C GLU A 186 15.98 17.37 14.56
N ALA A 187 15.38 16.45 13.82
CA ALA A 187 15.71 16.20 12.42
C ALA A 187 15.45 17.44 11.54
N LEU A 188 14.30 18.10 11.71
CA LEU A 188 13.97 19.33 10.98
C LEU A 188 14.95 20.46 11.31
N TRP A 189 15.29 20.65 12.58
CA TRP A 189 16.30 21.64 12.99
C TRP A 189 17.66 21.36 12.33
N THR A 190 18.15 20.14 12.49
CA THR A 190 19.46 19.72 11.95
C THR A 190 19.49 19.83 10.42
N SER A 191 18.38 19.53 9.74
CA SER A 191 18.30 19.61 8.27
C SER A 191 18.58 21.00 7.70
N VAL A 192 18.26 22.06 8.45
CA VAL A 192 18.49 23.45 8.03
C VAL A 192 19.98 23.78 8.02
N ALA A 193 20.71 23.30 9.03
CA ALA A 193 22.14 23.51 9.20
C ALA A 193 23.01 22.49 8.45
N ALA A 194 22.44 21.34 8.06
CA ALA A 194 23.19 20.22 7.49
C ALA A 194 23.67 20.43 6.04
N VAL A 195 23.13 21.40 5.31
CA VAL A 195 23.63 21.74 3.97
C VAL A 195 24.72 22.80 4.11
N PRO A 196 26.00 22.47 3.84
CA PRO A 196 27.07 23.46 3.91
C PRO A 196 26.90 24.52 2.82
N ASP A 197 27.38 25.73 3.08
CA ASP A 197 27.51 26.75 2.04
C ASP A 197 28.47 26.26 0.96
N ARG A 198 28.12 26.50 -0.31
CA ARG A 198 28.86 25.94 -1.48
C ARG A 198 30.14 26.68 -1.85
N ASP A 199 30.63 27.58 -0.99
CA ASP A 199 31.75 28.48 -1.28
C ASP A 199 32.93 28.22 -0.32
N ILE A 200 33.84 29.19 -0.14
CA ILE A 200 35.00 29.15 0.77
C ILE A 200 34.75 28.63 2.19
N LEU A 201 33.48 28.53 2.62
CA LEU A 201 33.06 28.01 3.93
C LEU A 201 32.50 26.56 3.89
N ALA A 202 32.62 25.83 2.78
CA ALA A 202 32.06 24.48 2.63
C ALA A 202 32.57 23.46 3.66
N ASP A 203 33.78 23.66 4.18
CA ASP A 203 34.37 22.83 5.23
C ASP A 203 34.36 23.48 6.62
N ALA A 204 33.72 24.65 6.77
CA ALA A 204 33.57 25.30 8.06
C ALA A 204 32.64 24.46 8.96
N ARG A 205 33.12 24.14 10.16
CA ARG A 205 32.28 23.51 11.19
C ARG A 205 31.42 24.58 11.86
N VAL A 206 30.11 24.47 11.69
CA VAL A 206 29.14 25.23 12.48
C VAL A 206 28.96 24.49 13.79
N ASP A 207 29.47 25.08 14.87
CA ASP A 207 29.33 24.57 16.23
C ASP A 207 28.33 25.50 16.96
N ASP A 208 27.04 25.29 16.68
CA ASP A 208 25.95 25.99 17.35
C ASP A 208 25.41 25.10 18.49
N GLU A 209 25.12 25.70 19.63
CA GLU A 209 24.40 25.02 20.70
C GLU A 209 23.05 24.54 20.17
N THR A 210 22.83 23.22 20.21
CA THR A 210 21.56 22.64 19.77
C THR A 210 20.48 23.01 20.79
N PRO A 211 19.44 23.76 20.42
CA PRO A 211 18.37 24.11 21.34
C PRO A 211 17.63 22.84 21.77
N VAL A 212 17.21 22.79 23.04
CA VAL A 212 16.36 21.72 23.56
C VAL A 212 14.95 21.91 22.99
N LEU A 213 14.71 21.32 21.82
CA LEU A 213 13.41 21.23 21.21
C LEU A 213 12.76 19.94 21.73
N GLY A 214 11.78 20.04 22.61
CA GLY A 214 11.08 18.84 23.11
C GLY A 214 10.56 17.95 21.97
N ALA A 215 10.25 16.68 22.23
CA ALA A 215 9.71 15.81 21.18
C ALA A 215 8.32 16.27 20.69
N PRO A 216 7.95 16.02 19.42
CA PRO A 216 6.57 16.15 18.97
C PRO A 216 5.62 15.30 19.81
N SER A 217 4.40 15.80 20.01
CA SER A 217 3.29 14.99 20.50
C SER A 217 2.87 13.98 19.42
N GLU A 218 2.23 12.89 19.84
CA GLU A 218 1.71 11.87 18.91
C GLU A 218 0.75 12.47 17.87
N GLY A 219 -0.08 13.46 18.25
CA GLY A 219 -0.98 14.13 17.33
C GLY A 219 -0.25 14.95 16.27
N GLU A 220 0.81 15.66 16.65
CA GLU A 220 1.67 16.37 15.69
C GLU A 220 2.34 15.39 14.72
N ASP A 221 2.82 14.25 15.22
CA ASP A 221 3.46 13.24 14.39
C ASP A 221 2.49 12.60 13.39
N ILE A 222 1.28 12.27 13.82
CA ILE A 222 0.24 11.72 12.93
C ILE A 222 -0.12 12.73 11.84
N VAL A 223 -0.29 14.02 12.17
CA VAL A 223 -0.57 15.06 11.18
C VAL A 223 0.58 15.21 10.19
N ALA A 224 1.82 15.23 10.68
CA ALA A 224 3.00 15.31 9.84
C ALA A 224 3.14 14.10 8.90
N ASP A 225 2.89 12.89 9.40
CA ASP A 225 2.87 11.64 8.62
C ASP A 225 1.92 11.73 7.41
N TYR A 226 0.68 12.19 7.62
CA TYR A 226 -0.28 12.39 6.53
C TYR A 226 0.17 13.47 5.53
N ASN A 227 0.79 14.56 6.02
CA ASN A 227 1.30 15.61 5.14
C ASN A 227 2.47 15.14 4.27
N SER A 228 3.34 14.27 4.83
CA SER A 228 4.57 13.81 4.17
C SER A 228 4.40 12.54 3.34
N MET A 229 3.49 11.63 3.71
CA MET A 229 3.35 10.31 3.07
C MET A 229 1.89 9.92 2.78
N SER A 230 0.91 10.75 3.17
CA SER A 230 -0.54 10.44 3.08
C SER A 230 -0.95 9.18 3.85
N LEU A 231 -0.14 8.75 4.82
CA LEU A 231 -0.36 7.59 5.68
C LEU A 231 0.37 7.79 7.00
N THR A 232 -0.06 7.08 8.06
CA THR A 232 0.69 6.96 9.32
C THR A 232 0.78 5.49 9.72
N LEU A 233 1.89 5.10 10.35
CA LEU A 233 2.03 3.80 11.04
C LEU A 233 1.66 3.88 12.53
N GLY A 234 1.35 5.08 13.02
CA GLY A 234 0.86 5.32 14.37
C GLY A 234 -0.60 4.89 14.56
N ARG A 235 -1.20 5.30 15.68
CA ARG A 235 -2.61 5.00 15.94
C ARG A 235 -3.51 5.75 14.95
N HIS A 236 -4.67 5.17 14.67
CA HIS A 236 -5.69 5.85 13.87
C HIS A 236 -6.08 7.20 14.53
N PRO A 237 -6.21 8.32 13.79
CA PRO A 237 -6.48 9.66 14.36
C PRO A 237 -7.67 9.71 15.32
N LEU A 238 -8.78 9.03 14.99
CA LEU A 238 -9.95 8.92 15.86
C LEU A 238 -9.69 8.24 17.22
N SER A 239 -8.53 7.61 17.41
CA SER A 239 -8.13 7.06 18.71
C SER A 239 -7.76 8.18 19.68
N LEU A 240 -7.13 9.26 19.19
CA LEU A 240 -6.81 10.44 19.99
C LEU A 240 -8.06 11.22 20.40
N LEU A 241 -9.05 11.25 19.50
CA LEU A 241 -10.33 11.92 19.74
C LEU A 241 -11.32 11.05 20.52
N ARG A 242 -10.99 9.78 20.78
CA ARG A 242 -11.93 8.82 21.38
C ARG A 242 -12.51 9.28 22.72
N PRO A 243 -11.72 9.82 23.66
CA PRO A 243 -12.27 10.29 24.94
C PRO A 243 -13.33 11.38 24.77
N ALA A 244 -13.03 12.41 23.96
CA ALA A 244 -13.96 13.51 23.69
C ALA A 244 -15.25 13.06 22.97
N LEU A 245 -15.13 12.10 22.04
CA LEU A 245 -16.30 11.53 21.36
C LEU A 245 -17.20 10.75 22.32
N LEU A 246 -16.62 10.03 23.29
CA LEU A 246 -17.38 9.29 24.30
C LEU A 246 -18.13 10.23 25.25
N GLU A 247 -17.56 11.37 25.62
CA GLU A 247 -18.25 12.42 26.40
C GLU A 247 -19.50 12.94 25.65
N GLN A 248 -19.45 12.99 24.32
CA GLN A 248 -20.57 13.34 23.45
C GLN A 248 -21.52 12.17 23.15
N ARG A 249 -21.33 11.01 23.79
CA ARG A 249 -22.10 9.77 23.56
C ARG A 249 -21.98 9.22 22.12
N LEU A 250 -20.90 9.57 21.41
CA LEU A 250 -20.58 9.04 20.08
C LEU A 250 -19.76 7.75 20.22
N MET A 251 -20.43 6.60 20.08
CA MET A 251 -19.83 5.29 20.30
C MET A 251 -19.20 4.69 19.02
N PRO A 252 -18.12 3.89 19.15
CA PRO A 252 -17.61 3.10 18.02
C PRO A 252 -18.67 2.13 17.48
N ALA A 253 -18.69 1.90 16.16
CA ALA A 253 -19.57 0.92 15.53
C ALA A 253 -19.38 -0.51 16.09
N ALA A 254 -18.18 -0.86 16.54
CA ALA A 254 -17.91 -2.13 17.22
C ALA A 254 -18.77 -2.34 18.47
N THR A 255 -19.21 -1.27 19.12
CA THR A 255 -20.14 -1.32 20.27
C THR A 255 -21.50 -1.85 19.84
N LEU A 256 -21.96 -1.58 18.61
CA LEU A 256 -23.23 -2.12 18.11
C LEU A 256 -23.21 -3.65 18.03
N MET A 257 -22.05 -4.25 17.79
CA MET A 257 -21.90 -5.71 17.72
C MET A 257 -22.14 -6.40 19.08
N THR A 258 -22.18 -5.66 20.18
CA THR A 258 -22.52 -6.21 21.51
C THR A 258 -24.02 -6.13 21.82
N TYR A 259 -24.81 -5.43 21.00
CA TYR A 259 -26.26 -5.38 21.15
C TYR A 259 -26.87 -6.62 20.54
N ARG A 260 -28.02 -7.06 21.07
CA ARG A 260 -28.79 -8.12 20.42
C ARG A 260 -29.31 -7.60 19.08
N ASN A 261 -29.17 -8.40 18.04
CA ASN A 261 -29.87 -8.17 16.78
C ASN A 261 -31.39 -8.21 17.05
N GLY A 262 -32.08 -7.11 16.77
CA GLY A 262 -33.51 -6.94 17.06
C GLY A 262 -34.02 -5.59 16.60
#